data_AF-A0A7S4FJP0-F1
#
_entry.id   AF-A0A7S4FJP0-F1
#
_cell.length_a   1.000
_cell.length_b   1.000
_cell.length_c   1.000
_cell.angle_alpha   90.00
_cell.angle_beta   90.00
_cell.angle_gamma   90.00
#
_symmetry.space_group_name_H-M   'P 1'
#
loop_
_entity.id
_entity.type
_entity.pdbx_description
1 polymer ?
#
loop_
_entity_poly.entity_id
_entity_poly.type
_entity_poly.pdbx_seq_one_letter_code
_entity_poly.pdbx_strand_id
1 'polypeptide(L)'
;FQNAWVYRGSVVQCNRYFAPGACTGLTEPINNFEAIPPKDKDGNKTGEKVFVLCDRHCKGYYHWTHEQLPRLGIMYDRLIKDPTITITAPAKGMIMQYLTILGFPKSQVRDLYKKATSDRYPTAFYKTVYYPQPMRCGSILAPQLFLIRKIMFERLSLEAVRTKPVDKENMLVVMADRRDSRQPRNSRNITAMLKARFPNVEFVSHLGKDVKTQITLFNRADLVIGPHGANLGNIMWCKHGATVLEFVPIKTGNLCYYQTASKLDLQYRMLMVPLAIDVAHEVP
;
A
#
# COMPACT_ATOMS: atom_id res chain seq x y z
N PHE A 1 -6.93 21.75 9.02
CA PHE A 1 -6.69 22.36 10.34
C PHE A 1 -5.77 23.56 10.21
N GLN A 2 -5.90 24.55 11.11
CA GLN A 2 -4.99 25.70 11.19
C GLN A 2 -4.21 25.63 12.50
N ASN A 3 -2.93 26.00 12.51
CA ASN A 3 -2.07 26.05 13.70
C ASN A 3 -2.12 24.73 14.50
N ALA A 4 -1.63 23.65 13.90
CA ALA A 4 -1.75 22.31 14.46
C ALA A 4 -0.43 21.54 14.41
N TRP A 5 -0.27 20.62 15.36
CA TRP A 5 0.86 19.70 15.44
C TRP A 5 0.58 18.44 14.65
N VAL A 6 1.60 17.93 13.96
CA VAL A 6 1.57 16.64 13.29
C VAL A 6 2.51 15.67 14.00
N TYR A 7 1.99 14.52 14.41
CA TYR A 7 2.69 13.52 15.20
C TYR A 7 2.28 12.11 14.77
N ARG A 8 3.21 11.27 14.29
CA ARG A 8 2.92 9.88 13.85
C ARG A 8 1.74 9.75 12.85
N GLY A 9 1.47 10.78 12.06
CA GLY A 9 0.32 10.84 11.15
C GLY A 9 -0.98 11.33 11.81
N SER A 10 -0.96 11.66 13.08
CA SER A 10 -2.06 12.28 13.83
C SER A 10 -1.96 13.79 13.76
N VAL A 11 -3.08 14.46 13.99
CA VAL A 11 -3.14 15.92 14.14
C VAL A 11 -3.58 16.28 15.54
N VAL A 12 -2.85 17.15 16.21
CA VAL A 12 -3.20 17.70 17.52
C VAL A 12 -3.44 19.19 17.39
N GLN A 13 -4.62 19.65 17.79
CA GLN A 13 -4.99 21.05 17.75
C GLN A 13 -5.75 21.39 19.03
N CYS A 14 -5.26 22.40 19.77
CA CYS A 14 -5.81 22.78 21.08
C CYS A 14 -5.87 21.55 22.02
N ASN A 15 -7.06 21.15 22.47
CA ASN A 15 -7.28 19.98 23.31
C ASN A 15 -7.82 18.75 22.54
N ARG A 16 -7.72 18.73 21.20
CA ARG A 16 -8.25 17.67 20.35
C ARG A 16 -7.14 16.89 19.66
N TYR A 17 -7.34 15.57 19.60
CA TYR A 17 -6.47 14.63 18.91
C TYR A 17 -7.25 13.95 17.78
N PHE A 18 -6.71 14.00 16.57
CA PHE A 18 -7.25 13.33 15.39
C PHE A 18 -6.31 12.20 14.99
N ALA A 19 -6.78 10.97 15.13
CA ALA A 19 -5.98 9.77 14.89
C ALA A 19 -5.78 9.50 13.38
N PRO A 20 -4.63 8.92 12.94
CA PRO A 20 -4.24 8.76 11.54
C PRO A 20 -5.14 7.87 10.68
N GLY A 21 -6.11 7.19 11.28
CA GLY A 21 -6.67 5.97 10.69
C GLY A 21 -5.57 4.91 10.49
N ALA A 22 -5.87 3.89 9.70
CA ALA A 22 -5.07 2.67 9.49
C ALA A 22 -5.02 1.74 10.72
N CYS A 23 -4.16 0.71 10.67
CA CYS A 23 -4.00 -0.38 11.65
C CYS A 23 -3.58 0.07 13.07
N THR A 24 -4.20 1.10 13.62
CA THR A 24 -4.27 1.31 15.06
C THR A 24 -5.13 0.17 15.59
N GLY A 25 -4.48 -0.91 16.06
CA GLY A 25 -5.16 -1.81 16.97
C GLY A 25 -5.85 -0.96 18.03
N LEU A 26 -7.05 -1.34 18.46
CA LEU A 26 -7.78 -0.75 19.58
C LEU A 26 -6.99 -0.81 20.92
N THR A 27 -5.71 -1.18 20.87
CA THR A 27 -4.83 -1.54 21.97
C THR A 27 -3.97 -0.37 22.46
N GLU A 28 -3.85 0.74 21.73
CA GLU A 28 -3.34 1.98 22.32
C GLU A 28 -4.55 2.78 22.78
N PRO A 29 -4.79 2.92 24.10
CA PRO A 29 -5.85 3.78 24.58
C PRO A 29 -5.58 5.19 24.03
N ILE A 30 -6.59 5.75 23.37
CA ILE A 30 -6.64 7.16 22.93
C ILE A 30 -6.38 8.11 24.13
N ASN A 31 -6.43 7.58 25.35
CA ASN A 31 -6.41 8.28 26.63
C ASN A 31 -5.04 8.76 27.13
N ASN A 32 -3.90 8.37 26.51
CA ASN A 32 -2.57 8.76 27.01
C ASN A 32 -1.88 9.89 26.23
N PHE A 33 -2.53 10.43 25.21
CA PHE A 33 -2.02 11.63 24.56
C PHE A 33 -2.79 12.79 25.13
N GLU A 34 -2.28 13.37 26.23
CA GLU A 34 -2.60 14.75 26.55
C GLU A 34 -2.52 15.52 25.23
N ALA A 35 -3.62 16.17 24.83
CA ALA A 35 -3.65 17.02 23.65
C ALA A 35 -2.74 18.27 23.81
N ILE A 36 -1.83 18.23 24.77
CA ILE A 36 -0.79 19.20 25.00
C ILE A 36 0.20 19.07 23.84
N PRO A 37 0.53 20.19 23.17
CA PRO A 37 1.68 20.28 22.27
C PRO A 37 2.87 19.51 22.86
N PRO A 38 3.47 18.54 22.17
CA PRO A 38 4.55 17.76 22.76
C PRO A 38 5.65 18.70 23.25
N LYS A 39 6.05 18.52 24.50
CA LYS A 39 7.02 19.39 25.16
C LYS A 39 8.31 19.41 24.35
N ASP A 40 8.71 20.63 23.99
CA ASP A 40 9.87 20.97 23.16
C ASP A 40 11.18 20.48 23.80
N LYS A 41 11.67 19.31 23.38
CA LYS A 41 12.96 18.79 23.86
C LYS A 41 14.01 18.64 22.76
N ASP A 42 13.63 18.64 21.48
CA ASP A 42 14.54 18.36 20.36
C ASP A 42 14.46 19.39 19.20
N GLY A 43 13.90 20.58 19.46
CA GLY A 43 13.79 21.66 18.47
C GLY A 43 12.60 21.44 17.55
N ASN A 44 11.48 22.08 17.87
CA ASN A 44 10.27 22.00 17.08
C ASN A 44 10.48 22.43 15.63
N LYS A 45 10.18 21.50 14.74
CA LYS A 45 10.30 21.68 13.30
C LYS A 45 9.03 22.38 12.82
N THR A 46 9.07 23.68 12.55
CA THR A 46 7.91 24.44 12.05
C THR A 46 7.79 24.34 10.52
N GLY A 47 6.61 24.66 9.98
CA GLY A 47 6.38 24.80 8.55
C GLY A 47 5.09 25.56 8.25
N GLU A 48 4.93 26.03 7.02
CA GLU A 48 3.73 26.79 6.62
C GLU A 48 2.56 25.85 6.30
N LYS A 49 2.72 24.94 5.33
CA LYS A 49 1.68 24.04 4.83
C LYS A 49 2.17 22.59 4.78
N VAL A 50 1.33 21.66 5.23
CA VAL A 50 1.62 20.23 5.16
C VAL A 50 0.40 19.39 4.80
N PHE A 51 0.62 18.35 4.02
CA PHE A 51 -0.32 17.26 3.79
C PHE A 51 0.16 16.01 4.52
N VAL A 52 -0.65 15.54 5.47
CA VAL A 52 -0.30 14.41 6.33
C VAL A 52 -0.65 13.11 5.62
N LEU A 53 0.33 12.55 4.90
CA LEU A 53 0.14 11.35 4.10
C LEU A 53 0.29 10.06 4.90
N CYS A 54 1.43 9.91 5.58
CA CYS A 54 1.80 8.67 6.27
C CYS A 54 1.39 8.63 7.75
N ASP A 55 1.19 7.43 8.27
CA ASP A 55 1.20 7.12 9.71
C ASP A 55 2.37 6.19 10.11
N ARG A 56 2.33 5.64 11.33
CA ARG A 56 3.36 4.74 11.86
C ARG A 56 3.57 3.46 11.05
N HIS A 57 2.56 2.99 10.33
CA HIS A 57 2.57 1.76 9.54
C HIS A 57 2.99 1.99 8.09
N CYS A 58 3.28 3.24 7.71
CA CYS A 58 3.55 3.64 6.33
C CYS A 58 4.69 2.85 5.65
N LYS A 59 5.61 2.26 6.42
CA LYS A 59 6.72 1.44 5.88
C LYS A 59 6.27 0.05 5.39
N GLY A 60 5.12 -0.46 5.85
CA GLY A 60 4.57 -1.72 5.38
C GLY A 60 4.01 -1.60 3.97
N TYR A 61 4.33 -2.55 3.09
CA TYR A 61 3.94 -2.47 1.68
C TYR A 61 2.44 -2.27 1.49
N TYR A 62 1.62 -3.13 2.11
CA TYR A 62 0.16 -3.04 2.03
C TYR A 62 -0.36 -1.70 2.56
N HIS A 63 0.09 -1.30 3.74
CA HIS A 63 -0.31 -0.04 4.35
C HIS A 63 0.03 1.14 3.43
N TRP A 64 1.24 1.18 2.87
CA TRP A 64 1.60 2.19 1.88
C TRP A 64 0.64 2.19 0.70
N THR A 65 0.53 1.07 -0.01
CA THR A 65 -0.16 1.03 -1.30
C THR A 65 -1.68 1.16 -1.18
N HIS A 66 -2.29 0.62 -0.11
CA HIS A 66 -3.74 0.58 0.05
C HIS A 66 -4.32 1.61 1.02
N GLU A 67 -3.51 2.15 1.94
CA GLU A 67 -4.04 3.01 3.01
C GLU A 67 -3.45 4.42 2.97
N GLN A 68 -2.19 4.58 2.57
CA GLN A 68 -1.52 5.88 2.55
C GLN A 68 -1.57 6.48 1.14
N LEU A 69 -0.95 5.82 0.17
CA LEU A 69 -0.81 6.25 -1.23
C LEU A 69 -2.13 6.74 -1.86
N PRO A 70 -3.29 6.06 -1.69
CA PRO A 70 -4.55 6.51 -2.30
C PRO A 70 -5.04 7.86 -1.77
N ARG A 71 -4.64 8.25 -0.55
CA ARG A 71 -5.03 9.53 0.06
C ARG A 71 -4.51 10.73 -0.74
N LEU A 72 -3.40 10.57 -1.48
CA LEU A 72 -2.89 11.61 -2.36
C LEU A 72 -3.88 11.98 -3.46
N GLY A 73 -4.68 11.03 -3.95
CA GLY A 73 -5.57 11.23 -5.09
C GLY A 73 -6.54 12.40 -4.91
N ILE A 74 -7.03 12.63 -3.69
CA ILE A 74 -8.01 13.69 -3.38
C ILE A 74 -7.40 15.09 -3.53
N MET A 75 -6.10 15.24 -3.28
CA MET A 75 -5.42 16.53 -3.28
C MET A 75 -4.32 16.64 -4.33
N TYR A 76 -4.21 15.66 -5.23
CA TYR A 76 -3.08 15.50 -6.12
C TYR A 76 -2.78 16.77 -6.93
N ASP A 77 -3.77 17.32 -7.63
CA ASP A 77 -3.60 18.53 -8.45
C ASP A 77 -3.13 19.73 -7.64
N ARG A 78 -3.64 19.87 -6.42
CA ARG A 78 -3.23 20.97 -5.53
C ARG A 78 -1.79 20.78 -5.05
N LEU A 79 -1.40 19.55 -4.70
CA LEU A 79 -0.06 19.23 -4.23
C LEU A 79 0.99 19.40 -5.34
N ILE A 80 0.64 19.06 -6.58
CA ILE A 80 1.53 19.25 -7.74
C ILE A 80 1.67 20.73 -8.09
N LYS A 81 0.56 21.49 -8.08
CA LYS A 81 0.57 22.93 -8.43
C LYS A 81 1.20 23.82 -7.34
N ASP A 82 1.15 23.39 -6.08
CA ASP A 82 1.71 24.14 -4.95
C ASP A 82 2.79 23.31 -4.22
N PRO A 83 4.05 23.32 -4.70
CA PRO A 83 5.14 22.58 -4.09
C PRO A 83 5.53 23.09 -2.70
N THR A 84 4.97 24.22 -2.24
CA THR A 84 5.15 24.71 -0.86
C THR A 84 4.37 23.88 0.16
N ILE A 85 3.39 23.08 -0.28
CA ILE A 85 2.71 22.11 0.57
C ILE A 85 3.60 20.88 0.70
N THR A 86 4.24 20.75 1.86
CA THR A 86 5.09 19.59 2.15
C THR A 86 4.27 18.32 2.39
N ILE A 87 4.80 17.15 2.03
CA ILE A 87 4.12 15.86 2.17
C ILE A 87 4.84 15.01 3.21
N THR A 88 4.15 14.52 4.24
CA THR A 88 4.80 13.68 5.27
C THR A 88 4.92 12.23 4.82
N ALA A 89 6.13 11.79 4.50
CA ALA A 89 6.42 10.39 4.18
C ALA A 89 7.90 10.04 4.35
N PRO A 90 8.27 8.76 4.47
CA PRO A 90 9.66 8.34 4.34
C PRO A 90 10.26 8.77 2.99
N ALA A 91 11.35 9.54 3.02
CA ALA A 91 11.96 10.11 1.81
C ALA A 91 13.03 9.18 1.19
N LYS A 92 12.75 7.86 1.15
CA LYS A 92 13.67 6.82 0.64
C LYS A 92 12.95 5.57 0.15
N GLY A 93 13.69 4.73 -0.59
CA GLY A 93 13.25 3.40 -0.99
C GLY A 93 11.99 3.42 -1.87
N MET A 94 11.17 2.38 -1.73
CA MET A 94 9.95 2.18 -2.52
C MET A 94 8.96 3.36 -2.41
N ILE A 95 8.77 3.90 -1.21
CA ILE A 95 7.86 5.03 -0.97
C ILE A 95 8.26 6.24 -1.82
N MET A 96 9.55 6.59 -1.80
CA MET A 96 10.04 7.70 -2.62
C MET A 96 9.94 7.39 -4.12
N GLN A 97 10.15 6.15 -4.56
CA GLN A 97 9.95 5.79 -5.97
C GLN A 97 8.50 6.04 -6.42
N TYR A 98 7.50 5.65 -5.61
CA TYR A 98 6.08 5.97 -5.87
C TYR A 98 5.85 7.48 -5.98
N LEU A 99 6.36 8.26 -5.02
CA LEU A 99 6.22 9.72 -5.02
C LEU A 99 6.89 10.36 -6.24
N THR A 100 8.07 9.89 -6.64
CA THR A 100 8.77 10.37 -7.84
C THR A 100 7.99 10.09 -9.11
N ILE A 101 7.43 8.89 -9.29
CA ILE A 101 6.58 8.56 -10.45
C ILE A 101 5.36 9.48 -10.51
N LEU A 102 4.77 9.78 -9.34
CA LEU A 102 3.66 10.72 -9.21
C LEU A 102 4.07 12.19 -9.44
N GLY A 103 5.35 12.50 -9.64
CA GLY A 103 5.83 13.86 -9.91
C GLY A 103 6.19 14.68 -8.67
N PHE A 104 6.26 14.06 -7.48
CA PHE A 104 6.66 14.76 -6.25
C PHE A 104 8.17 14.64 -6.04
N PRO A 105 8.94 15.75 -6.10
CA PRO A 105 10.37 15.72 -5.86
C PRO A 105 10.65 15.47 -4.37
N LYS A 106 11.82 14.91 -4.08
CA LYS A 106 12.27 14.65 -2.70
C LYS A 106 12.26 15.91 -1.81
N SER A 107 12.47 17.09 -2.39
CA SER A 107 12.43 18.38 -1.68
C SER A 107 11.05 18.73 -1.11
N GLN A 108 9.96 18.22 -1.70
CA GLN A 108 8.61 18.40 -1.19
C GLN A 108 8.25 17.41 -0.08
N VAL A 109 9.06 16.36 0.12
CA VAL A 109 8.79 15.28 1.07
C VAL A 109 9.47 15.56 2.42
N ARG A 110 8.68 15.60 3.49
CA ARG A 110 9.16 15.79 4.86
C ARG A 110 9.16 14.48 5.63
N ASP A 111 10.35 13.91 5.81
CA ASP A 111 10.54 12.65 6.54
C ASP A 111 10.51 12.85 8.06
N LEU A 112 9.33 12.64 8.64
CA LEU A 112 9.11 12.62 10.08
C LEU A 112 9.32 11.22 10.70
N TYR A 113 9.85 10.24 9.95
CA TYR A 113 9.95 8.83 10.37
C TYR A 113 11.39 8.34 10.53
N LYS A 114 12.39 9.19 10.21
CA LYS A 114 13.82 8.88 10.28
C LYS A 114 14.39 8.73 11.69
N LYS A 115 13.80 9.38 12.69
CA LYS A 115 14.31 9.41 14.08
C LYS A 115 13.35 8.79 15.10
N ALA A 116 12.37 8.01 14.65
CA ALA A 116 11.45 7.33 15.54
C ALA A 116 12.17 6.21 16.31
N THR A 117 12.55 6.47 17.56
CA THR A 117 12.87 5.42 18.55
C THR A 117 11.59 5.09 19.33
N SER A 118 11.59 4.02 20.14
CA SER A 118 10.43 3.60 20.93
C SER A 118 9.81 4.75 21.74
N ASP A 119 10.63 5.71 22.17
CA ASP A 119 10.25 6.74 23.16
C ASP A 119 10.27 8.17 22.59
N ARG A 120 10.68 8.36 21.32
CA ARG A 120 10.79 9.69 20.69
C ARG A 120 10.37 9.66 19.23
N TYR A 121 9.23 10.28 18.93
CA TYR A 121 8.78 10.47 17.56
C TYR A 121 8.88 11.96 17.18
N PRO A 122 9.40 12.28 15.99
CA PRO A 122 9.46 13.66 15.52
C PRO A 122 8.07 14.28 15.45
N THR A 123 7.91 15.43 16.08
CA THR A 123 6.70 16.26 15.98
C THR A 123 7.04 17.54 15.21
N ALA A 124 6.08 18.07 14.46
CA ALA A 124 6.23 19.32 13.73
C ALA A 124 4.95 20.16 13.80
N PHE A 125 5.09 21.47 13.97
CA PHE A 125 3.97 22.42 13.98
C PHE A 125 3.79 23.04 12.60
N TYR A 126 2.55 23.21 12.17
CA TYR A 126 2.25 23.87 10.89
C TYR A 126 1.09 24.85 11.00
N LYS A 127 1.18 25.96 10.25
CA LYS A 127 0.09 26.93 10.15
C LYS A 127 -1.12 26.36 9.45
N THR A 128 -0.95 25.56 8.41
CA THR A 128 -2.05 24.84 7.75
C THR A 128 -1.72 23.37 7.57
N VAL A 129 -2.61 22.51 8.07
CA VAL A 129 -2.52 21.05 7.97
C VAL A 129 -3.69 20.52 7.16
N TYR A 130 -3.38 19.95 6.00
CA TYR A 130 -4.31 19.17 5.20
C TYR A 130 -4.28 17.73 5.69
N TYR A 131 -5.46 17.26 6.12
CA TYR A 131 -5.60 15.96 6.76
C TYR A 131 -6.61 15.11 5.99
N PRO A 132 -6.14 14.16 5.17
CA PRO A 132 -7.05 13.27 4.47
C PRO A 132 -7.80 12.39 5.47
N GLN A 133 -9.03 12.01 5.13
CA GLN A 133 -9.89 11.22 6.00
C GLN A 133 -9.19 9.92 6.47
N PRO A 134 -9.16 9.66 7.78
CA PRO A 134 -8.77 8.37 8.35
C PRO A 134 -9.57 7.20 7.77
N MET A 135 -8.91 6.09 7.44
CA MET A 135 -9.57 4.87 6.93
C MET A 135 -9.38 3.69 7.89
N ARG A 136 -10.31 2.73 7.90
CA ARG A 136 -10.14 1.47 8.64
C ARG A 136 -9.06 0.61 7.98
N CYS A 137 -8.26 -0.08 8.80
CA CYS A 137 -7.24 -0.99 8.28
C CYS A 137 -7.83 -2.06 7.36
N GLY A 138 -7.16 -2.33 6.24
CA GLY A 138 -7.58 -3.31 5.26
C GLY A 138 -8.77 -2.87 4.39
N SER A 139 -9.23 -1.62 4.50
CA SER A 139 -10.34 -1.07 3.73
C SER A 139 -9.90 0.14 2.93
N ILE A 140 -9.67 -0.05 1.64
CA ILE A 140 -9.42 1.03 0.69
C ILE A 140 -10.74 1.63 0.19
N LEU A 141 -10.85 2.96 0.16
CA LEU A 141 -12.00 3.67 -0.41
C LEU A 141 -11.91 3.66 -1.95
N ALA A 142 -12.99 3.23 -2.62
CA ALA A 142 -13.01 3.06 -4.07
C ALA A 142 -12.63 4.35 -4.83
N PRO A 143 -13.18 5.55 -4.53
CA PRO A 143 -12.81 6.76 -5.26
C PRO A 143 -11.31 7.08 -5.16
N GLN A 144 -10.69 6.89 -4.00
CA GLN A 144 -9.26 7.11 -3.80
C GLN A 144 -8.41 6.11 -4.59
N LEU A 145 -8.80 4.83 -4.58
CA LEU A 145 -8.17 3.77 -5.39
C LEU A 145 -8.20 4.11 -6.88
N PHE A 146 -9.35 4.51 -7.40
CA PHE A 146 -9.50 4.86 -8.81
C PHE A 146 -8.71 6.12 -9.19
N LEU A 147 -8.73 7.17 -8.36
CA LEU A 147 -7.96 8.39 -8.61
C LEU A 147 -6.46 8.10 -8.69
N ILE A 148 -5.91 7.38 -7.71
CA ILE A 148 -4.47 7.11 -7.69
C ILE A 148 -4.04 6.17 -8.82
N ARG A 149 -4.88 5.18 -9.17
CA ARG A 149 -4.66 4.31 -10.34
C ARG A 149 -4.64 5.13 -11.63
N LYS A 150 -5.63 5.99 -11.84
CA LYS A 150 -5.72 6.86 -13.02
C LYS A 150 -4.43 7.66 -13.20
N ILE A 151 -4.02 8.40 -12.16
CA ILE A 151 -2.81 9.23 -12.20
C ILE A 151 -1.56 8.37 -12.45
N MET A 152 -1.42 7.24 -11.75
CA MET A 152 -0.27 6.35 -11.91
C MET A 152 -0.18 5.77 -13.32
N PHE A 153 -1.31 5.35 -13.88
CA PHE A 153 -1.38 4.79 -15.22
C PHE A 153 -1.09 5.83 -16.29
N GLU A 154 -1.61 7.05 -16.16
CA GLU A 154 -1.26 8.17 -17.05
C GLU A 154 0.25 8.46 -17.02
N ARG A 155 0.84 8.55 -15.82
CA ARG A 155 2.29 8.80 -15.63
C ARG A 155 3.18 7.71 -16.20
N LEU A 156 2.70 6.47 -16.26
CA LEU A 156 3.44 5.31 -16.74
C LEU A 156 3.00 4.84 -18.14
N SER A 157 2.06 5.55 -18.77
CA SER A 157 1.45 5.18 -20.05
C SER A 157 0.89 3.75 -20.06
N LEU A 158 0.15 3.41 -18.98
CA LEU A 158 -0.50 2.12 -18.78
C LEU A 158 -2.01 2.23 -19.03
N GLU A 159 -2.64 1.10 -19.32
CA GLU A 159 -4.09 1.03 -19.55
C GLU A 159 -4.78 0.46 -18.31
N ALA A 160 -5.96 1.00 -17.96
CA ALA A 160 -6.76 0.51 -16.82
C ALA A 160 -7.64 -0.70 -17.18
N VAL A 161 -8.13 -0.74 -18.41
CA VAL A 161 -9.11 -1.71 -18.89
C VAL A 161 -8.46 -2.57 -19.95
N ARG A 162 -8.76 -3.87 -19.91
CA ARG A 162 -8.40 -4.80 -20.95
C ARG A 162 -9.35 -4.66 -22.13
N THR A 163 -8.81 -4.45 -23.34
CA THR A 163 -9.60 -4.29 -24.57
C THR A 163 -9.78 -5.59 -25.35
N LYS A 164 -8.96 -6.62 -25.08
CA LYS A 164 -8.99 -7.92 -25.75
C LYS A 164 -9.20 -9.05 -24.75
N PRO A 165 -9.96 -10.11 -25.07
CA PRO A 165 -10.07 -11.29 -24.21
C PRO A 165 -8.69 -11.88 -23.86
N VAL A 166 -8.59 -12.55 -22.72
CA VAL A 166 -7.37 -13.28 -22.34
C VAL A 166 -7.15 -14.42 -23.33
N ASP A 167 -6.01 -14.42 -24.00
CA ASP A 167 -5.54 -15.57 -24.76
C ASP A 167 -5.02 -16.62 -23.76
N LYS A 168 -5.72 -17.75 -23.67
CA LYS A 168 -5.40 -18.79 -22.69
C LYS A 168 -4.08 -19.50 -22.99
N GLU A 169 -3.66 -19.52 -24.25
CA GLU A 169 -2.41 -20.17 -24.66
C GLU A 169 -1.19 -19.26 -24.46
N ASN A 170 -1.39 -17.94 -24.41
CA ASN A 170 -0.33 -16.94 -24.28
C ASN A 170 -0.51 -16.01 -23.07
N MET A 171 -1.15 -16.50 -22.00
CA MET A 171 -1.40 -15.69 -20.82
C MET A 171 -0.12 -15.43 -20.02
N LEU A 172 -0.05 -14.26 -19.38
CA LEU A 172 0.95 -13.90 -18.39
C LEU A 172 0.42 -14.21 -16.99
N VAL A 173 1.05 -15.20 -16.35
CA VAL A 173 0.82 -15.55 -14.94
C VAL A 173 1.91 -14.92 -14.08
N VAL A 174 1.50 -14.04 -13.18
CA VAL A 174 2.39 -13.43 -12.18
C VAL A 174 2.29 -14.19 -10.87
N MET A 175 3.41 -14.80 -10.47
CA MET A 175 3.57 -15.42 -9.16
C MET A 175 3.92 -14.33 -8.14
N ALA A 176 2.96 -13.98 -7.27
CA ALA A 176 3.13 -13.03 -6.17
C ALA A 176 3.88 -13.66 -4.99
N ASP A 177 5.04 -14.26 -5.27
CA ASP A 177 5.85 -15.00 -4.31
C ASP A 177 6.38 -14.12 -3.18
N ARG A 178 6.89 -14.76 -2.13
CA ARG A 178 7.61 -14.10 -1.04
C ARG A 178 9.03 -14.69 -0.95
N ARG A 179 9.91 -14.09 -0.15
CA ARG A 179 11.25 -14.66 0.11
C ARG A 179 11.22 -15.65 1.28
N ASP A 180 10.69 -15.22 2.43
CA ASP A 180 11.03 -15.92 3.69
C ASP A 180 9.84 -16.38 4.55
N SER A 181 8.63 -15.83 4.37
CA SER A 181 7.52 -16.07 5.31
C SER A 181 6.15 -16.19 4.66
N ARG A 182 5.24 -16.92 5.32
CA ARG A 182 3.80 -17.02 4.99
C ARG A 182 3.56 -17.44 3.54
N GLN A 183 4.32 -18.43 3.06
CA GLN A 183 4.06 -19.11 1.78
C GLN A 183 3.70 -20.56 2.06
N PRO A 184 2.97 -21.23 1.15
CA PRO A 184 2.89 -22.69 1.16
C PRO A 184 4.31 -23.28 1.15
N ARG A 185 4.57 -24.31 1.96
CA ARG A 185 5.91 -24.95 2.06
C ARG A 185 6.37 -25.52 0.71
N ASN A 186 5.42 -25.98 -0.09
CA ASN A 186 5.62 -26.53 -1.42
C ASN A 186 5.45 -25.47 -2.54
N SER A 187 5.55 -24.15 -2.26
CA SER A 187 5.34 -23.11 -3.27
C SER A 187 6.22 -23.27 -4.51
N ARG A 188 7.48 -23.69 -4.34
CA ARG A 188 8.38 -24.01 -5.46
C ARG A 188 7.87 -25.18 -6.30
N ASN A 189 7.34 -26.22 -5.67
CA ASN A 189 6.78 -27.38 -6.35
C ASN A 189 5.50 -26.99 -7.10
N ILE A 190 4.64 -26.16 -6.51
CA ILE A 190 3.44 -25.63 -7.18
C ILE A 190 3.83 -24.89 -8.46
N THR A 191 4.79 -23.96 -8.39
CA THR A 191 5.25 -23.21 -9.57
C THR A 191 5.85 -24.14 -10.64
N ALA A 192 6.64 -25.13 -10.23
CA ALA A 192 7.22 -26.11 -11.15
C ALA A 192 6.14 -26.97 -11.83
N MET A 193 5.15 -27.46 -11.07
CA MET A 193 4.03 -28.24 -11.60
C MET A 193 3.17 -27.42 -12.57
N LEU A 194 2.90 -26.15 -12.26
CA LEU A 194 2.15 -25.27 -13.15
C LEU A 194 2.90 -25.05 -14.47
N LYS A 195 4.21 -24.77 -14.42
CA LYS A 195 5.05 -24.63 -15.62
C LYS A 195 5.07 -25.91 -16.46
N ALA A 196 5.16 -27.07 -15.82
CA ALA A 196 5.14 -28.36 -16.52
C ALA A 196 3.78 -28.67 -17.15
N ARG A 197 2.68 -28.30 -16.47
CA ARG A 197 1.31 -28.55 -16.94
C ARG A 197 0.87 -27.59 -18.06
N PHE A 198 1.43 -26.38 -18.09
CA PHE A 198 1.09 -25.29 -19.00
C PHE A 198 2.36 -24.71 -19.66
N PRO A 199 3.01 -25.46 -20.57
CA PRO A 199 4.32 -25.08 -21.12
C PRO A 199 4.29 -23.83 -22.02
N ASN A 200 3.13 -23.48 -22.58
CA ASN A 200 2.97 -22.29 -23.44
C ASN A 200 2.70 -21.00 -22.63
N VAL A 201 2.45 -21.11 -21.33
CA VAL A 201 2.09 -19.99 -20.46
C VAL A 201 3.34 -19.31 -19.89
N GLU A 202 3.37 -17.99 -19.93
CA GLU A 202 4.47 -17.22 -19.34
C GLU A 202 4.28 -17.08 -17.82
N PHE A 203 5.18 -17.66 -17.03
CA PHE A 203 5.18 -17.53 -15.57
C PHE A 203 6.32 -16.63 -15.09
N VAL A 204 5.97 -15.49 -14.50
CA VAL A 204 6.93 -14.50 -14.00
C VAL A 204 6.78 -14.31 -12.50
N SER A 205 7.91 -14.27 -11.79
CA SER A 205 7.95 -13.88 -10.37
C SER A 205 8.82 -12.64 -10.22
N HIS A 206 8.35 -11.66 -9.46
CA HIS A 206 9.13 -10.46 -9.16
C HIS A 206 9.24 -10.24 -7.65
N LEU A 207 10.46 -10.36 -7.16
CA LEU A 207 10.84 -10.09 -5.77
C LEU A 207 11.75 -8.86 -5.63
N GLY A 208 11.89 -8.07 -6.72
CA GLY A 208 12.66 -6.85 -6.76
C GLY A 208 12.00 -5.69 -6.01
N LYS A 209 12.72 -4.58 -5.88
CA LYS A 209 12.28 -3.36 -5.19
C LYS A 209 11.95 -2.20 -6.13
N ASP A 210 11.99 -2.44 -7.45
CA ASP A 210 11.71 -1.41 -8.45
C ASP A 210 10.20 -1.27 -8.65
N VAL A 211 9.67 -0.11 -8.25
CA VAL A 211 8.22 0.15 -8.23
C VAL A 211 7.64 0.19 -9.64
N LYS A 212 8.34 0.82 -10.59
CA LYS A 212 7.85 0.92 -11.97
C LYS A 212 7.69 -0.47 -12.59
N THR A 213 8.70 -1.32 -12.44
CA THR A 213 8.68 -2.72 -12.90
C THR A 213 7.54 -3.50 -12.25
N GLN A 214 7.33 -3.35 -10.93
CA GLN A 214 6.22 -4.00 -10.22
C GLN A 214 4.86 -3.58 -10.80
N ILE A 215 4.60 -2.27 -10.92
CA ILE A 215 3.33 -1.76 -11.44
C ILE A 215 3.10 -2.24 -12.87
N THR A 216 4.10 -2.13 -13.74
CA THR A 216 4.00 -2.55 -15.15
C THR A 216 3.76 -4.05 -15.28
N LEU A 217 4.45 -4.88 -14.47
CA LEU A 217 4.27 -6.33 -14.49
C LEU A 217 2.84 -6.72 -14.09
N PHE A 218 2.34 -6.19 -12.97
CA PHE A 218 0.99 -6.52 -12.49
C PHE A 218 -0.10 -5.91 -13.38
N ASN A 219 0.13 -4.77 -14.02
CA ASN A 219 -0.79 -4.21 -15.02
C ASN A 219 -0.96 -5.12 -16.26
N ARG A 220 0.10 -5.85 -16.63
CA ARG A 220 0.07 -6.81 -17.75
C ARG A 220 -0.49 -8.18 -17.37
N ALA A 221 -0.56 -8.51 -16.09
CA ALA A 221 -0.96 -9.84 -15.63
C ALA A 221 -2.38 -10.21 -16.11
N ASP A 222 -2.52 -11.43 -16.64
CA ASP A 222 -3.81 -12.07 -16.88
C ASP A 222 -4.31 -12.78 -15.62
N LEU A 223 -3.37 -13.42 -14.92
CA LEU A 223 -3.60 -14.14 -13.68
C LEU A 223 -2.49 -13.81 -12.67
N VAL A 224 -2.88 -13.49 -11.44
CA VAL A 224 -1.96 -13.35 -10.30
C VAL A 224 -2.22 -14.52 -9.35
N ILE A 225 -1.18 -15.27 -9.02
CA ILE A 225 -1.25 -16.37 -8.05
C ILE A 225 -0.30 -16.09 -6.91
N GLY A 226 -0.74 -16.19 -5.67
CA GLY A 226 0.21 -16.15 -4.56
C GLY A 226 -0.42 -16.08 -3.18
N PRO A 227 0.43 -16.16 -2.14
CA PRO A 227 -0.04 -16.11 -0.76
C PRO A 227 -0.39 -14.70 -0.31
N HIS A 228 -1.32 -14.62 0.66
CA HIS A 228 -1.66 -13.39 1.34
C HIS A 228 -0.41 -12.61 1.79
N GLY A 229 -0.22 -11.39 1.29
CA GLY A 229 1.02 -10.69 1.56
C GLY A 229 1.34 -9.45 0.75
N ALA A 230 2.42 -8.80 1.15
CA ALA A 230 2.92 -7.56 0.53
C ALA A 230 2.96 -7.63 -1.00
N ASN A 231 3.50 -8.70 -1.59
CA ASN A 231 3.60 -8.81 -3.04
C ASN A 231 2.23 -8.91 -3.72
N LEU A 232 1.28 -9.62 -3.11
CA LEU A 232 -0.11 -9.69 -3.59
C LEU A 232 -0.80 -8.31 -3.54
N GLY A 233 -0.33 -7.37 -2.72
CA GLY A 233 -0.79 -5.99 -2.77
C GLY A 233 -0.61 -5.30 -4.12
N ASN A 234 0.24 -5.82 -5.01
CA ASN A 234 0.30 -5.28 -6.37
C ASN A 234 -0.95 -5.58 -7.22
N ILE A 235 -1.92 -6.41 -6.78
CA ILE A 235 -3.18 -6.60 -7.52
C ILE A 235 -3.95 -5.28 -7.71
N MET A 236 -3.68 -4.28 -6.88
CA MET A 236 -4.24 -2.94 -7.07
C MET A 236 -3.77 -2.24 -8.35
N TRP A 237 -2.82 -2.80 -9.08
CA TRP A 237 -2.30 -2.29 -10.36
C TRP A 237 -2.75 -3.11 -11.57
N CYS A 238 -3.42 -4.25 -11.34
CA CYS A 238 -3.96 -5.08 -12.42
C CYS A 238 -5.03 -4.35 -13.23
N LYS A 239 -5.14 -4.68 -14.51
CA LYS A 239 -6.27 -4.25 -15.36
C LYS A 239 -7.57 -4.86 -14.85
N HIS A 240 -8.67 -4.16 -15.12
CA HIS A 240 -10.02 -4.71 -14.93
C HIS A 240 -10.15 -6.05 -15.67
N GLY A 241 -10.83 -7.02 -15.04
CA GLY A 241 -11.01 -8.38 -15.56
C GLY A 241 -9.85 -9.35 -15.35
N ALA A 242 -8.71 -8.92 -14.77
CA ALA A 242 -7.63 -9.86 -14.42
C ALA A 242 -8.10 -10.83 -13.32
N THR A 243 -7.52 -12.04 -13.29
CA THR A 243 -7.83 -13.05 -12.29
C THR A 243 -6.83 -13.04 -11.15
N VAL A 244 -7.28 -13.26 -9.92
CA VAL A 244 -6.44 -13.38 -8.73
C VAL A 244 -6.79 -14.69 -8.02
N LEU A 245 -5.79 -15.56 -7.83
CA LEU A 245 -5.87 -16.72 -6.96
C LEU A 245 -5.01 -16.48 -5.72
N GLU A 246 -5.67 -16.26 -4.59
CA GLU A 246 -5.01 -16.00 -3.32
C GLU A 246 -4.97 -17.25 -2.44
N PHE A 247 -3.78 -17.58 -1.91
CA PHE A 247 -3.63 -18.51 -0.80
C PHE A 247 -3.81 -17.77 0.53
N VAL A 248 -4.98 -17.92 1.13
CA VAL A 248 -5.38 -17.23 2.36
C VAL A 248 -5.07 -18.11 3.58
N PRO A 249 -4.19 -17.69 4.50
CA PRO A 249 -3.93 -18.45 5.71
C PRO A 249 -5.15 -18.47 6.62
N ILE A 250 -5.63 -19.65 7.02
CA ILE A 250 -6.87 -19.80 7.81
C ILE A 250 -6.87 -18.96 9.10
N LYS A 251 -5.74 -18.88 9.81
CA LYS A 251 -5.67 -18.24 11.15
C LYS A 251 -5.44 -16.72 11.12
N THR A 252 -4.81 -16.19 10.07
CA THR A 252 -4.37 -14.77 10.05
C THR A 252 -4.74 -14.05 8.76
N GLY A 253 -5.38 -14.74 7.82
CA GLY A 253 -5.89 -14.15 6.60
C GLY A 253 -6.99 -13.13 6.93
N ASN A 254 -6.96 -12.01 6.23
CA ASN A 254 -8.08 -11.08 6.21
C ASN A 254 -8.55 -10.89 4.77
N LEU A 255 -9.71 -10.28 4.57
CA LEU A 255 -10.34 -10.13 3.26
C LEU A 255 -9.91 -8.86 2.51
N CYS A 256 -8.76 -8.28 2.85
CA CYS A 256 -8.37 -6.98 2.31
C CYS A 256 -8.11 -7.00 0.80
N TYR A 257 -7.57 -8.11 0.27
CA TYR A 257 -7.36 -8.29 -1.18
C TYR A 257 -8.64 -8.66 -1.91
N TYR A 258 -9.55 -9.45 -1.30
CA TYR A 258 -10.91 -9.60 -1.81
C TYR A 258 -11.58 -8.24 -1.98
N GLN A 259 -11.50 -7.36 -0.97
CA GLN A 259 -12.05 -6.01 -1.05
C GLN A 259 -11.41 -5.14 -2.13
N THR A 260 -10.12 -5.30 -2.41
CA THR A 260 -9.46 -4.62 -3.54
C THR A 260 -9.94 -5.18 -4.86
N ALA A 261 -9.97 -6.50 -5.00
CA ALA A 261 -10.42 -7.20 -6.21
C ALA A 261 -11.87 -6.86 -6.57
N SER A 262 -12.79 -6.88 -5.61
CA SER A 262 -14.20 -6.53 -5.83
C SER A 262 -14.37 -5.09 -6.32
N LYS A 263 -13.58 -4.14 -5.83
CA LYS A 263 -13.64 -2.73 -6.28
C LYS A 263 -13.08 -2.54 -7.67
N LEU A 264 -12.15 -3.40 -8.08
CA LEU A 264 -11.45 -3.31 -9.36
C LEU A 264 -12.01 -4.27 -10.41
N ASP A 265 -13.15 -4.90 -10.17
CA ASP A 265 -13.71 -5.89 -11.09
C ASP A 265 -12.67 -6.97 -11.49
N LEU A 266 -11.93 -7.47 -10.50
CA LEU A 266 -11.02 -8.59 -10.68
C LEU A 266 -11.74 -9.90 -10.37
N GLN A 267 -11.45 -10.94 -11.15
CA GLN A 267 -11.96 -12.28 -10.90
C GLN A 267 -11.18 -12.90 -9.73
N TYR A 268 -11.75 -12.83 -8.52
CA TYR A 268 -11.07 -13.28 -7.31
C TYR A 268 -11.44 -14.73 -6.96
N ARG A 269 -10.44 -15.53 -6.62
CA ARG A 269 -10.57 -16.88 -6.08
C ARG A 269 -9.68 -16.99 -4.84
N MET A 270 -10.24 -17.56 -3.78
CA MET A 270 -9.55 -17.81 -2.54
C MET A 270 -9.37 -19.31 -2.36
N LEU A 271 -8.15 -19.73 -2.06
CA LEU A 271 -7.85 -21.04 -1.53
C LEU A 271 -7.38 -20.87 -0.09
N MET A 272 -8.17 -21.38 0.86
CA MET A 272 -7.77 -21.37 2.26
C MET A 272 -6.67 -22.40 2.48
N VAL A 273 -5.58 -22.00 3.13
CA VAL A 273 -4.43 -22.87 3.39
C VAL A 273 -4.07 -22.88 4.89
N PRO A 274 -3.70 -24.04 5.45
CA PRO A 274 -3.09 -24.10 6.76
C PRO A 274 -1.85 -23.21 6.81
N LEU A 275 -1.74 -22.40 7.86
CA LEU A 275 -0.60 -21.48 8.03
C LEU A 275 0.62 -22.32 8.43
N ALA A 276 1.46 -22.68 7.47
CA ALA A 276 2.76 -23.32 7.66
C ALA A 276 2.86 -24.33 8.82
N ILE A 277 2.00 -25.35 8.85
CA ILE A 277 2.44 -26.72 9.16
C ILE A 277 1.92 -27.62 8.03
N ASP A 278 2.76 -28.55 7.58
CA ASP A 278 2.76 -29.34 6.35
C ASP A 278 1.42 -29.55 5.62
N VAL A 279 1.42 -29.23 4.33
CA VAL A 279 0.50 -29.84 3.35
C VAL A 279 1.31 -30.86 2.56
N ALA A 280 1.69 -31.96 3.22
CA ALA A 280 2.23 -33.16 2.58
C ALA A 280 1.22 -34.32 2.59
N HIS A 281 0.10 -34.18 3.27
CA HIS A 281 -0.98 -35.16 3.26
C HIS A 281 -2.29 -34.39 3.19
N GLU A 282 -2.93 -34.42 2.02
CA GLU A 282 -4.36 -34.20 1.76
C GLU A 282 -4.55 -33.55 0.37
N VAL A 283 -4.37 -34.39 -0.65
CA VAL A 283 -5.14 -34.33 -1.89
C VAL A 283 -5.41 -35.81 -2.26
N PRO A 284 -6.67 -36.26 -2.38
CA PRO A 284 -6.98 -37.52 -3.06
C PRO A 284 -6.62 -37.45 -4.54
#